data_AF-A0A6V7UC14-F1
#
_entry.id   AF-A0A6V7UC14-F1
#
_cell.length_a   1.000
_cell.length_b   1.000
_cell.length_c   1.000
_cell.angle_alpha   90.00
_cell.angle_beta   90.00
_cell.angle_gamma   90.00
#
_symmetry.space_group_name_H-M   'P 1'
#
loop_
_entity.id
_entity.type
_entity.pdbx_description
1 polymer ?
#
loop_
_entity_poly.entity_id
_entity_poly.type
_entity_poly.pdbx_seq_one_letter_code
_entity_poly.pdbx_strand_id
1 'polypeptide(L)'
;MLVPENFKCLKENFTIKFVIVSASSNGTIDDIAKNNIKNAYAAGIEDVDIKITLNFVKPRKIFNRTPREIIASILNELNKNNLKIGKIWLDVAGDAGMNNANTTYRWYEDKERNIKFIEVYIKISVKRPFEIFFSFKKNKK
;
A
#
# COMPACT_ATOMS: atom_id res chain seq x y z
N MET A 1 -11.34 -5.17 11.61
CA MET A 1 -10.11 -5.16 12.43
C MET A 1 -9.90 -6.58 12.96
N LEU A 2 -8.69 -7.12 12.87
CA LEU A 2 -8.37 -8.45 13.41
C LEU A 2 -7.80 -8.30 14.82
N VAL A 3 -8.17 -9.19 15.74
CA VAL A 3 -7.62 -9.24 17.10
C VAL A 3 -6.39 -10.15 17.17
N PRO A 4 -5.53 -10.06 18.21
CA PRO A 4 -4.31 -10.86 18.30
C PRO A 4 -4.55 -12.37 18.14
N GLU A 5 -5.66 -12.89 18.66
CA GLU A 5 -6.03 -14.31 18.56
C GLU A 5 -6.22 -14.76 17.11
N ASN A 6 -6.72 -13.89 16.23
CA ASN A 6 -6.82 -14.21 14.81
C ASN A 6 -5.44 -14.38 14.17
N PHE A 7 -4.51 -13.47 14.47
CA PHE A 7 -3.14 -13.55 13.95
C PHE A 7 -2.37 -14.74 14.52
N LYS A 8 -2.57 -15.05 15.80
CA LYS A 8 -1.97 -16.23 16.43
C LYS A 8 -2.46 -17.52 15.78
N CYS A 9 -3.77 -17.64 15.57
CA CYS A 9 -4.37 -18.76 14.84
C CYS A 9 -3.79 -18.90 13.43
N LEU A 10 -3.62 -17.80 12.70
CA LEU A 10 -3.01 -17.82 11.37
C LEU A 10 -1.53 -18.24 11.40
N LYS A 11 -0.76 -17.74 12.38
CA LYS A 11 0.65 -18.11 12.57
C LYS A 11 0.80 -19.60 12.88
N GLU A 12 0.01 -20.13 13.80
CA GLU A 12 0.12 -21.50 14.28
C GLU A 12 -0.39 -22.52 13.25
N ASN A 13 -1.47 -22.21 12.51
CA ASN A 13 -2.06 -23.14 11.55
C ASN A 13 -1.45 -23.07 10.15
N PHE A 14 -0.91 -21.92 9.75
CA PHE A 14 -0.41 -21.72 8.39
C PHE A 14 1.07 -21.31 8.34
N THR A 15 1.77 -21.34 9.49
CA THR A 15 3.19 -20.98 9.61
C THR A 15 3.51 -19.59 9.04
N ILE A 16 2.57 -18.65 9.21
CA ILE A 16 2.71 -17.31 8.67
C ILE A 16 3.79 -16.57 9.47
N LYS A 17 4.92 -16.28 8.83
CA LYS A 17 6.02 -15.48 9.39
C LYS A 17 5.88 -13.98 9.13
N PHE A 18 5.11 -13.61 8.10
CA PHE A 18 4.95 -12.24 7.66
C PHE A 18 3.48 -11.89 7.40
N VAL A 19 3.12 -10.63 7.60
CA VAL A 19 1.82 -10.09 7.18
C VAL A 19 1.98 -8.75 6.50
N ILE A 20 1.19 -8.52 5.45
CA ILE A 20 1.11 -7.22 4.78
C ILE A 20 -0.23 -6.57 5.15
N VAL A 21 -0.19 -5.52 5.96
CA VAL A 21 -1.38 -4.78 6.37
C VAL A 21 -1.68 -3.70 5.34
N SER A 22 -2.90 -3.66 4.80
CA SER A 22 -3.28 -2.53 3.95
C SER A 22 -3.34 -1.26 4.78
N ALA A 23 -2.47 -0.29 4.49
CA ALA A 23 -2.72 1.09 4.80
C ALA A 23 -3.90 1.58 3.94
N SER A 24 -4.62 2.59 4.41
CA SER A 24 -5.79 3.08 3.69
C SER A 24 -5.40 3.68 2.32
N SER A 25 -6.37 3.81 1.42
CA SER A 25 -6.17 4.55 0.18
C SER A 25 -5.79 6.00 0.48
N ASN A 26 -4.86 6.56 -0.29
CA ASN A 26 -4.50 8.00 -0.30
C ASN A 26 -3.42 8.46 0.68
N GLY A 27 -2.58 7.55 1.16
CA GLY A 27 -1.36 7.96 1.86
C GLY A 27 -1.55 8.24 3.35
N THR A 28 -2.52 7.60 3.98
CA THR A 28 -2.77 7.65 5.42
C THR A 28 -2.97 6.24 5.98
N ILE A 29 -2.51 6.02 7.19
CA ILE A 29 -2.75 4.79 7.95
C ILE A 29 -3.99 5.03 8.81
N ASP A 30 -5.09 4.34 8.48
CA ASP A 30 -6.30 4.37 9.29
C ASP A 30 -6.12 3.59 10.61
N ASP A 31 -7.06 3.78 11.54
CA ASP A 31 -6.96 3.15 12.86
C ASP A 31 -7.08 1.62 12.81
N ILE A 32 -7.75 1.08 11.79
CA ILE A 32 -7.85 -0.37 11.58
C ILE A 32 -6.46 -0.93 11.23
N ALA A 33 -5.73 -0.28 10.34
CA ALA A 33 -4.38 -0.64 9.96
C ALA A 33 -3.42 -0.50 11.14
N LYS A 34 -3.50 0.59 11.93
CA LYS A 34 -2.69 0.76 13.15
C LYS A 34 -2.92 -0.39 14.14
N ASN A 35 -4.17 -0.76 14.38
CA ASN A 35 -4.50 -1.82 15.33
C ASN A 35 -4.09 -3.20 14.79
N ASN A 36 -4.25 -3.46 13.49
CA ASN A 36 -3.77 -4.69 12.88
C ASN A 36 -2.24 -4.84 13.01
N ILE A 37 -1.47 -3.76 12.84
CA ILE A 37 -0.01 -3.78 13.05
C ILE A 37 0.31 -4.18 14.50
N LYS A 38 -0.30 -3.52 15.48
CA LYS A 38 -0.10 -3.81 16.90
C LYS A 38 -0.47 -5.26 17.25
N ASN A 39 -1.61 -5.73 16.76
CA ASN A 39 -2.14 -7.06 17.05
C ASN A 39 -1.31 -8.16 16.39
N ALA A 40 -0.76 -7.92 15.19
CA ALA A 40 0.16 -8.86 14.54
C ALA A 40 1.44 -9.06 15.36
N TYR A 41 2.07 -7.99 15.83
CA TYR A 41 3.24 -8.11 16.72
C TYR A 41 2.90 -8.75 18.07
N ALA A 42 1.74 -8.41 18.66
CA ALA A 42 1.30 -9.04 19.90
C ALA A 42 1.08 -10.56 19.76
N ALA A 43 0.70 -11.02 18.56
CA ALA A 43 0.61 -12.44 18.22
C ALA A 43 1.97 -13.10 17.87
N GLY A 44 3.06 -12.33 17.92
CA GLY A 44 4.41 -12.79 17.64
C GLY A 44 4.73 -12.95 16.16
N ILE A 45 4.02 -12.27 15.25
CA ILE A 45 4.44 -12.17 13.85
C ILE A 45 5.75 -11.36 13.80
N GLU A 46 6.76 -11.89 13.11
CA GLU A 46 8.11 -11.29 13.06
C GLU A 46 8.16 -10.13 12.07
N ASP A 47 7.59 -10.32 10.88
CA ASP A 47 7.62 -9.35 9.80
C ASP A 47 6.23 -8.76 9.55
N VAL A 48 6.01 -7.52 10.01
CA VAL A 48 4.78 -6.78 9.74
C VAL A 48 5.06 -5.64 8.77
N ASP A 49 4.62 -5.84 7.54
CA ASP A 49 4.74 -4.89 6.45
C ASP A 49 3.42 -4.13 6.25
N ILE A 50 3.48 -3.03 5.49
CA ILE A 50 2.27 -2.32 5.06
C ILE A 50 2.19 -2.20 3.56
N LYS A 51 0.97 -2.18 3.01
CA LYS A 51 0.69 -1.91 1.60
C LYS A 51 -0.02 -0.58 1.45
N ILE A 52 0.44 0.28 0.55
CA ILE A 52 -0.20 1.53 0.19
C ILE A 52 -0.78 1.38 -1.21
N THR A 53 -2.10 1.46 -1.32
CA THR A 53 -2.74 1.50 -2.64
C THR A 53 -2.63 2.92 -3.21
N LEU A 54 -1.95 3.02 -4.34
CA LEU A 54 -1.88 4.23 -5.14
C LEU A 54 -2.94 4.14 -6.23
N ASN A 55 -4.10 4.77 -6.00
CA ASN A 55 -5.15 4.82 -7.02
C ASN A 55 -4.71 5.81 -8.12
N PHE A 56 -4.24 5.30 -9.26
CA PHE A 56 -3.95 6.12 -10.43
C PHE A 56 -5.23 6.49 -11.15
N VAL A 57 -5.97 7.44 -10.59
CA VAL A 57 -6.91 8.19 -11.41
C VAL A 57 -6.05 9.06 -12.33
N LYS A 58 -6.33 8.99 -13.64
CA LYS A 58 -5.95 9.96 -14.68
C LYS A 58 -5.58 11.33 -14.07
N PRO A 59 -4.57 12.08 -14.55
CA PRO A 59 -4.18 13.38 -13.98
C PRO A 59 -5.22 14.48 -14.28
N ARG A 60 -6.45 14.29 -13.81
CA ARG A 60 -7.46 15.30 -13.62
C ARG A 60 -7.80 15.26 -12.14
N LYS A 61 -6.92 15.93 -11.37
CA LYS A 61 -7.23 16.55 -10.09
C LYS A 61 -7.80 15.67 -8.96
N ILE A 62 -7.18 14.53 -8.61
CA ILE A 62 -7.64 13.83 -7.38
C ILE A 62 -6.61 13.81 -6.24
N PHE A 63 -5.31 14.05 -6.50
CA PHE A 63 -4.36 14.26 -5.41
C PHE A 63 -3.42 15.44 -5.69
N ASN A 64 -3.58 16.52 -4.91
CA ASN A 64 -2.61 17.63 -4.84
C ASN A 64 -1.31 17.22 -4.11
N ARG A 65 -1.04 15.92 -3.96
CA ARG A 65 0.11 15.41 -3.22
C ARG A 65 0.98 14.58 -4.14
N THR A 66 2.26 14.92 -4.13
CA THR A 66 3.31 14.15 -4.76
C THR A 66 3.48 12.79 -4.09
N PRO A 67 4.03 11.82 -4.82
CA PRO A 67 4.50 10.54 -4.29
C PRO A 67 5.28 10.66 -2.97
N ARG A 68 6.15 11.68 -2.89
CA ARG A 68 7.02 11.94 -1.74
C ARG A 68 6.20 12.38 -0.53
N GLU A 69 5.23 13.24 -0.72
CA GLU A 69 4.38 13.74 0.37
C GLU A 69 3.50 12.64 0.95
N ILE A 70 3.02 11.71 0.12
CA ILE A 70 2.28 10.52 0.56
C ILE A 70 3.16 9.65 1.47
N ILE A 71 4.36 9.29 1.00
CA ILE A 71 5.29 8.46 1.77
C ILE A 71 5.71 9.17 3.07
N ALA A 72 6.02 10.46 3.01
CA ALA A 72 6.37 11.25 4.19
C ALA A 72 5.24 11.30 5.23
N SER A 73 3.98 11.43 4.78
CA SER A 73 2.79 11.39 5.63
C SER A 73 2.72 10.11 6.45
N ILE A 74 2.88 8.99 5.77
CA ILE A 74 2.77 7.65 6.35
C ILE A 74 3.88 7.43 7.37
N LEU A 75 5.11 7.78 7.02
CA LEU A 75 6.25 7.66 7.92
C LEU A 75 6.08 8.54 9.17
N ASN A 76 5.53 9.74 9.01
CA ASN A 76 5.22 10.62 10.13
C ASN A 76 4.12 10.03 11.03
N GLU A 77 3.07 9.44 10.45
CA GLU A 77 2.02 8.77 11.20
C GLU A 77 2.52 7.53 11.95
N LEU A 78 3.35 6.69 11.32
CA LEU A 78 3.99 5.55 11.98
C LEU A 78 4.81 6.02 13.19
N ASN A 79 5.64 7.04 13.00
CA ASN A 79 6.48 7.60 14.05
C ASN A 79 5.65 8.20 15.20
N LYS A 80 4.63 9.02 14.87
CA LYS A 80 3.72 9.64 15.84
C LYS A 80 3.00 8.60 16.71
N ASN A 81 2.71 7.43 16.15
CA ASN A 81 2.01 6.34 16.84
C ASN A 81 2.94 5.25 17.38
N ASN A 82 4.27 5.44 17.30
CA ASN A 82 5.29 4.46 17.70
C ASN A 82 5.07 3.07 17.06
N LEU A 83 4.70 3.04 15.79
CA LEU A 83 4.46 1.82 15.03
C LEU A 83 5.72 1.43 14.26
N LYS A 84 6.23 0.23 14.55
CA LYS A 84 7.31 -0.39 13.78
C LYS A 84 6.72 -1.19 12.62
N ILE A 85 7.39 -1.17 11.48
CA ILE A 85 7.05 -1.98 10.30
C ILE A 85 8.36 -2.47 9.66
N GLY A 86 8.28 -3.55 8.90
CA GLY A 86 9.40 -4.04 8.09
C GLY A 86 9.56 -3.20 6.83
N LYS A 87 8.65 -3.40 5.87
CA LYS A 87 8.67 -2.78 4.55
C LYS A 87 7.35 -2.10 4.22
N ILE A 88 7.45 -1.13 3.31
CA ILE A 88 6.30 -0.48 2.68
C ILE A 88 6.21 -0.98 1.25
N TRP A 89 5.07 -1.60 0.93
CA TRP A 89 4.68 -2.11 -0.38
C TRP A 89 3.84 -1.08 -1.10
N LEU A 90 4.27 -0.65 -2.29
CA LEU A 90 3.45 0.22 -3.13
C LEU A 90 2.57 -0.65 -4.02
N ASP A 91 1.26 -0.66 -3.79
CA ASP A 91 0.30 -1.31 -4.70
C ASP A 91 -0.06 -0.35 -5.82
N VAL A 92 0.62 -0.58 -6.93
CA VAL A 92 0.52 0.22 -8.15
C VAL A 92 -0.56 -0.41 -9.03
N ALA A 93 -1.82 0.02 -8.84
CA ALA A 93 -2.96 -0.48 -9.60
C ALA A 93 -3.63 0.65 -10.41
N GLY A 94 -3.99 0.36 -11.66
CA GLY A 94 -4.94 1.20 -12.38
C GLY A 94 -6.27 1.14 -11.65
N ASP A 95 -6.87 2.31 -11.37
CA ASP A 95 -8.10 2.36 -10.58
C ASP A 95 -9.19 1.48 -11.21
N ALA A 96 -9.90 0.69 -10.42
CA ALA A 96 -10.98 -0.16 -10.90
C ALA A 96 -12.31 0.52 -10.58
N GLY A 97 -12.55 1.67 -11.20
CA GLY A 97 -13.80 2.41 -11.07
C GLY A 97 -14.82 2.02 -12.16
N MET A 98 -16.09 1.96 -11.73
CA MET A 98 -17.34 1.57 -12.43
C MET A 98 -17.31 1.41 -13.96
N ASN A 99 -17.80 0.24 -14.40
CA ASN A 99 -18.17 -0.14 -15.76
C ASN A 99 -19.30 0.77 -16.30
N ASN A 100 -18.96 2.00 -16.66
CA ASN A 100 -19.78 2.81 -17.53
C ASN A 100 -19.00 2.90 -18.83
N ALA A 101 -19.65 2.61 -19.98
CA ALA A 101 -19.02 2.39 -21.28
C ALA A 101 -18.04 3.50 -21.77
N ASN A 102 -18.00 4.67 -21.09
CA ASN A 102 -17.15 5.82 -21.42
C ASN A 102 -16.04 6.16 -20.41
N THR A 103 -15.87 5.40 -19.32
CA THR A 103 -14.81 5.64 -18.32
C THR A 103 -14.06 4.37 -18.00
N THR A 104 -13.29 3.86 -18.97
CA THR A 104 -12.29 2.85 -18.65
C THR A 104 -11.06 3.53 -18.05
N TYR A 105 -10.88 3.32 -16.75
CA TYR A 105 -9.68 3.67 -16.02
C TYR A 105 -8.52 2.83 -16.56
N ARG A 106 -7.57 3.49 -17.21
CA ARG A 106 -6.36 2.86 -17.73
C ARG A 106 -5.19 3.68 -17.23
N TRP A 107 -4.08 2.99 -16.99
CA TRP A 107 -2.73 3.54 -17.09
C TRP A 107 -2.66 4.57 -18.23
N TYR A 108 -1.74 5.53 -18.17
CA TYR A 108 -1.50 6.39 -19.34
C TYR A 108 -1.40 5.50 -20.59
N GLU A 109 -2.09 5.84 -21.68
CA GLU A 109 -1.91 5.10 -22.94
C GLU A 109 -0.44 5.12 -23.36
N ASP A 110 0.24 6.20 -23.00
CA ASP A 110 1.68 6.37 -23.06
C ASP A 110 2.42 5.55 -21.97
N LYS A 111 3.04 4.46 -22.41
CA LYS A 111 3.87 3.58 -21.58
C LYS A 111 5.04 4.31 -20.92
N GLU A 112 5.68 5.28 -21.59
CA GLU A 112 6.81 6.01 -21.02
C GLU A 112 6.39 6.89 -19.86
N ARG A 113 5.19 7.49 -19.92
CA ARG A 113 4.64 8.25 -18.79
C ARG A 113 4.38 7.36 -17.59
N ASN A 114 3.88 6.14 -17.80
CA ASN A 114 3.71 5.17 -16.71
C ASN A 114 5.07 4.80 -16.09
N ILE A 115 6.09 4.56 -16.91
CA ILE A 115 7.45 4.22 -16.43
C ILE A 115 8.04 5.37 -15.64
N LYS A 116 8.10 6.59 -16.21
CA LYS A 116 8.64 7.78 -15.53
C LYS A 116 7.93 8.03 -14.20
N PHE A 117 6.63 7.78 -14.17
CA PHE A 117 5.84 7.92 -12.97
C PHE A 117 6.20 6.88 -11.90
N ILE A 118 6.29 5.60 -12.26
CA ILE A 118 6.75 4.53 -11.35
C ILE A 118 8.15 4.87 -10.83
N GLU A 119 9.08 5.29 -11.71
CA GLU A 119 10.45 5.63 -11.34
C GLU A 119 10.55 6.73 -10.29
N VAL A 120 9.62 7.70 -10.27
CA VAL A 120 9.57 8.72 -9.21
C VAL A 120 9.36 8.07 -7.85
N TYR A 121 8.45 7.10 -7.74
CA TYR A 121 8.24 6.36 -6.50
C TYR A 121 9.46 5.52 -6.15
N ILE A 122 10.01 4.75 -7.10
CA ILE A 122 11.23 3.94 -6.89
C ILE A 122 12.34 4.81 -6.29
N LYS A 123 12.63 5.97 -6.90
CA LYS A 123 13.69 6.88 -6.46
C LYS A 123 13.46 7.44 -5.06
N ILE A 124 12.21 7.56 -4.61
CA ILE A 124 11.88 7.97 -3.24
C ILE A 124 12.12 6.80 -2.27
N SER A 125 11.79 5.58 -2.69
CA SER A 125 11.98 4.38 -1.89
C SER A 125 13.46 3.98 -1.72
N VAL A 126 14.36 4.23 -2.68
CA VAL A 126 15.79 3.83 -2.55
C VAL A 126 16.51 4.47 -1.34
N LYS A 127 15.95 5.48 -0.68
CA LYS A 127 16.55 6.11 0.51
C LYS A 127 16.18 5.46 1.86
N ARG A 128 15.32 4.42 1.91
CA ARG A 128 14.98 3.63 3.12
C ARG A 128 14.62 2.17 2.70
N PRO A 129 14.43 1.19 3.61
CA PRO A 129 14.03 -0.16 3.17
C PRO A 129 12.58 -0.17 2.66
N PHE A 130 12.41 -0.19 1.34
CA PHE A 130 11.11 -0.31 0.67
C PHE A 130 11.19 -1.46 -0.35
N GLU A 131 10.11 -2.22 -0.50
CA GLU A 131 9.93 -3.17 -1.60
C GLU A 131 8.76 -2.74 -2.47
N ILE A 132 8.92 -2.89 -3.79
CA ILE A 132 7.96 -2.38 -4.77
C ILE A 132 7.30 -3.57 -5.44
N PHE A 133 5.98 -3.63 -5.37
CA PHE A 133 5.21 -4.74 -5.91
C PHE A 133 4.24 -4.24 -6.97
N PHE A 134 4.33 -4.84 -8.15
CA PHE A 134 3.44 -4.51 -9.25
C PHE A 134 2.30 -5.52 -9.31
N SER A 135 1.08 -5.05 -9.05
CA SER A 135 -0.14 -5.84 -9.20
C SER A 135 -0.81 -5.53 -10.53
N PHE A 136 -0.63 -6.41 -11.52
CA PHE A 136 -1.31 -6.28 -12.80
C PHE A 136 -2.65 -7.01 -12.73
N LYS A 137 -3.74 -6.29 -12.45
CA LYS A 137 -5.08 -6.86 -12.64
C LYS A 137 -5.38 -6.97 -14.13
N LYS A 138 -5.32 -8.20 -14.65
CA LYS A 138 -5.77 -8.52 -16.01
C LYS A 138 -7.29 -8.46 -16.02
N ASN A 139 -7.87 -7.49 -16.73
CA ASN A 139 -9.31 -7.52 -17.01
C ASN A 139 -9.57 -8.76 -17.87
N LYS A 140 -10.32 -9.74 -17.34
CA LYS A 140 -10.91 -10.79 -18.17
C LYS A 140 -11.85 -10.08 -19.14
N LYS A 141 -11.55 -10.20 -20.44
CA LYS A 141 -12.43 -9.77 -21.53
C LYS A 141 -13.66 -10.66 -21.57
#